data_AF-A0A9J9ETL5-F1
#
_entry.id   AF-A0A9J9ETL5-F1
#
_cell.length_a   1.000
_cell.length_b   1.000
_cell.length_c   1.000
_cell.angle_alpha   90.00
_cell.angle_beta   90.00
_cell.angle_gamma   90.00
#
_symmetry.space_group_name_H-M   'P 1'
#
loop_
_entity.id
_entity.type
_entity.pdbx_description
1 polymer ?
#
loop_
_entity_poly.entity_id
_entity_poly.type
_entity_poly.pdbx_seq_one_letter_code
_entity_poly.pdbx_strand_id
1 'polypeptide(L)'
;MKHQLDVSLRMIVAIIGGYLASVAFSFACVPLLVLSHLCDKNEAVMVSTMLSYLFYFALIIISFCRNSSVLLCRDVCLILSVCGVIIYALGDV
;
A
#
# COMPACT_ATOMS: atom_id res chain seq x y z
N MET A 1 22.92 14.33 13.94
CA MET A 1 22.75 14.00 12.50
C MET A 1 22.05 12.65 12.25
N LYS A 2 22.48 11.52 12.85
CA LYS A 2 21.88 10.19 12.56
C LYS A 2 20.35 10.11 12.80
N HIS A 3 19.85 10.71 13.88
CA HIS A 3 18.42 10.69 14.19
C HIS A 3 17.56 11.53 13.23
N GLN A 4 18.02 12.73 12.88
CA GLN A 4 17.33 13.60 11.90
C GLN A 4 17.21 12.91 10.54
N LEU A 5 18.28 12.24 10.09
CA LEU A 5 18.30 11.49 8.84
C LEU A 5 17.35 10.28 8.87
N ASP A 6 17.27 9.57 10.01
CA ASP A 6 16.32 8.47 10.22
C ASP A 6 14.87 8.96 10.14
N VAL A 7 14.56 10.08 10.80
CA VAL A 7 13.22 10.70 10.77
C VAL A 7 12.85 11.17 9.36
N SER A 8 13.78 11.82 8.64
CA SER A 8 13.55 12.22 7.25
C SER A 8 13.28 11.02 6.35
N LEU A 9 14.02 9.92 6.51
CA LEU A 9 13.82 8.71 5.71
C LEU A 9 12.44 8.08 5.99
N ARG A 10 12.03 8.00 7.26
CA ARG A 10 10.68 7.55 7.63
C ARG A 10 9.59 8.43 7.04
N MET A 11 9.78 9.74 7.05
CA MET A 11 8.83 10.67 6.43
C MET A 11 8.74 10.46 4.92
N ILE A 12 9.87 10.31 4.23
CA ILE A 12 9.90 10.03 2.79
C ILE A 12 9.19 8.71 2.48
N VAL A 13 9.48 7.66 3.25
CA VAL A 13 8.85 6.34 3.07
C VAL A 13 7.36 6.39 3.39
N ALA A 14 6.94 7.12 4.43
CA ALA A 14 5.53 7.28 4.78
C ALA A 14 4.74 8.00 3.68
N ILE A 15 5.29 9.09 3.14
CA ILE A 15 4.61 9.91 2.14
C ILE A 15 4.69 9.24 0.77
N ILE A 16 5.89 9.04 0.23
CA ILE A 16 6.08 8.54 -1.13
C ILE A 16 5.81 7.04 -1.19
N GLY A 17 6.46 6.28 -0.32
CA GLY A 17 6.32 4.83 -0.27
C GLY A 17 4.90 4.41 0.12
N GLY A 18 4.32 5.06 1.13
CA GLY A 18 2.94 4.83 1.55
C GLY A 18 1.94 5.12 0.44
N TYR A 19 2.10 6.24 -0.27
CA TYR A 19 1.18 6.61 -1.34
C TYR A 19 1.25 5.61 -2.50
N LEU A 20 2.46 5.28 -2.95
CA LEU A 20 2.67 4.28 -4.00
C LEU A 20 2.09 2.91 -3.61
N ALA A 21 2.34 2.46 -2.37
CA ALA A 21 1.80 1.21 -1.86
C ALA A 21 0.27 1.22 -1.81
N SER A 22 -0.34 2.37 -1.50
CA SER A 22 -1.80 2.51 -1.43
C SER A 22 -2.44 2.53 -2.81
N VAL A 23 -1.80 3.17 -3.79
CA VAL A 23 -2.22 3.11 -5.21
C VAL A 23 -2.15 1.67 -5.71
N ALA A 24 -1.02 0.99 -5.49
CA ALA A 24 -0.85 -0.40 -5.89
C ALA A 24 -1.87 -1.32 -5.20
N PHE A 25 -2.12 -1.11 -3.91
CA PHE A 25 -3.15 -1.83 -3.16
C PHE A 25 -4.56 -1.59 -3.74
N SER A 26 -4.89 -0.35 -4.10
CA SER A 26 -6.18 -0.02 -4.71
C SER A 26 -6.40 -0.81 -6.01
N PHE A 27 -5.42 -0.85 -6.90
CA PHE A 27 -5.52 -1.64 -8.13
C PHE A 27 -5.53 -3.15 -7.88
N ALA A 28 -4.76 -3.64 -6.91
CA ALA A 28 -4.73 -5.06 -6.56
C ALA A 28 -6.04 -5.56 -5.92
N CYS A 29 -6.73 -4.71 -5.16
CA CYS A 29 -7.92 -5.11 -4.42
C CYS A 29 -9.19 -5.14 -5.29
N VAL A 30 -9.25 -4.38 -6.38
CA VAL A 30 -10.39 -4.39 -7.33
C VAL A 30 -10.67 -5.79 -7.89
N PRO A 31 -9.73 -6.48 -8.57
CA PRO A 31 -10.01 -7.79 -9.13
C PRO A 31 -10.27 -8.84 -8.04
N LEU A 32 -9.71 -8.68 -6.83
CA LEU A 32 -10.01 -9.55 -5.69
C LEU A 32 -11.46 -9.40 -5.21
N LEU A 33 -11.97 -8.17 -5.13
CA LEU A 33 -13.36 -7.87 -4.75
C LEU A 33 -14.36 -8.40 -5.79
N VAL A 34 -14.01 -8.27 -7.08
CA VAL A 34 -14.84 -8.77 -8.19
C VAL A 34 -14.82 -10.29 -8.23
N LEU A 35 -13.65 -10.93 -8.12
CA LEU A 35 -13.50 -12.40 -8.15
C LEU A 35 -14.20 -13.07 -6.96
N SER A 36 -14.24 -12.41 -5.80
CA SER A 36 -14.93 -12.91 -4.61
C SER A 36 -16.45 -12.67 -4.65
N HIS A 37 -16.99 -12.11 -5.72
CA HIS A 37 -18.41 -11.76 -5.88
C HIS A 37 -18.94 -10.83 -4.76
N LEU A 38 -18.06 -10.06 -4.11
CA LEU A 38 -18.44 -9.13 -3.05
C LEU A 38 -18.97 -7.81 -3.60
N CYS A 39 -18.53 -7.41 -4.80
CA CYS A 39 -18.92 -6.17 -5.46
C CYS A 39 -18.97 -6.32 -6.97
N ASP A 40 -19.82 -5.54 -7.63
CA ASP A 40 -19.73 -5.30 -9.07
C ASP A 40 -18.52 -4.42 -9.40
N LYS A 41 -18.04 -4.45 -10.66
CA LYS A 41 -16.81 -3.76 -11.08
C LYS A 41 -16.74 -2.28 -10.66
N ASN A 42 -17.82 -1.52 -10.82
CA ASN A 42 -17.85 -0.10 -10.48
C ASN A 42 -17.82 0.15 -8.96
N GLU A 43 -18.52 -0.69 -8.19
CA GLU A 43 -18.53 -0.61 -6.73
C GLU A 43 -17.18 -1.04 -6.15
N ALA A 44 -16.56 -2.07 -6.72
CA ALA A 44 -15.24 -2.55 -6.32
C ALA A 44 -14.17 -1.46 -6.43
N VAL A 45 -14.20 -0.64 -7.49
CA VAL A 45 -13.27 0.50 -7.64
C VAL A 45 -13.47 1.52 -6.52
N MET A 46 -14.72 1.87 -6.22
CA MET A 46 -15.04 2.82 -5.15
C MET A 46 -14.62 2.30 -3.77
N VAL A 47 -15.00 1.07 -3.44
CA VAL A 47 -14.67 0.41 -2.16
C VAL A 47 -13.16 0.25 -2.01
N SER A 48 -12.47 -0.23 -3.05
CA SER A 48 -11.02 -0.38 -3.06
C SER A 48 -10.30 0.95 -2.83
N THR A 49 -10.78 2.02 -3.47
CA THR A 49 -10.22 3.37 -3.28
C THR A 49 -10.42 3.84 -1.83
N MET A 50 -11.60 3.66 -1.24
CA MET A 50 -11.83 4.01 0.17
C MET A 50 -10.94 3.20 1.12
N LEU A 51 -10.76 1.91 0.85
CA LEU A 51 -9.90 1.04 1.64
C LEU A 51 -8.41 1.45 1.52
N SER A 52 -7.99 1.93 0.34
CA SER A 52 -6.63 2.42 0.12
C SER A 52 -6.29 3.65 0.97
N TYR A 53 -7.25 4.51 1.30
CA TYR A 53 -7.02 5.63 2.24
C TYR A 53 -6.77 5.14 3.66
N LEU A 54 -7.54 4.14 4.12
CA LEU A 54 -7.32 3.51 5.42
C LEU A 54 -5.95 2.82 5.46
N PHE A 55 -5.59 2.13 4.38
CA PHE A 55 -4.30 1.49 4.23
C PHE A 55 -3.14 2.51 4.25
N TYR A 56 -3.28 3.63 3.52
CA TYR A 56 -2.31 4.71 3.53
C TYR A 56 -2.10 5.27 4.95
N PHE A 57 -3.19 5.54 5.65
CA PHE A 57 -3.13 6.03 7.02
C PHE A 57 -2.41 5.04 7.96
N ALA A 58 -2.69 3.74 7.83
CA ALA A 58 -1.99 2.71 8.57
C ALA A 58 -0.48 2.69 8.26
N LEU A 59 -0.08 2.84 6.99
CA LEU A 59 1.32 2.90 6.60
C LEU A 59 2.05 4.11 7.18
N ILE A 60 1.39 5.27 7.29
CA ILE A 60 1.96 6.43 7.98
C ILE A 60 2.27 6.08 9.44
N ILE A 61 1.30 5.50 10.16
CA ILE A 61 1.49 5.13 11.58
C ILE A 61 2.64 4.10 11.71
N ILE A 62 2.60 3.04 10.92
CA ILE A 62 3.62 1.98 10.95
C ILE A 62 5.03 2.55 10.68
N SER A 63 5.13 3.54 9.80
CA SER A 63 6.40 4.20 9.47
C SER A 63 7.09 4.84 10.67
N PHE A 64 6.32 5.32 11.65
CA PHE A 64 6.86 5.91 12.87
C PHE A 64 6.90 4.93 14.05
N CYS A 65 6.11 3.85 14.02
CA CYS A 65 6.14 2.82 15.06
C CYS A 65 7.24 1.76 14.87
N ARG A 66 7.79 1.59 13.66
CA ARG A 66 8.80 0.55 13.39
C ARG A 66 10.14 0.87 14.06
N ASN A 67 10.85 -0.13 14.55
CA ASN A 67 12.16 0.08 15.21
C ASN A 67 13.29 0.49 14.23
N SER A 68 13.21 0.08 12.96
CA SER A 68 14.25 0.35 11.96
C SER A 68 13.66 0.82 10.64
N SER A 69 14.23 1.89 10.10
CA SER A 69 13.84 2.48 8.82
C SER A 69 14.21 1.60 7.62
N VAL A 70 15.22 0.74 7.76
CA VAL A 70 15.60 -0.23 6.72
C VAL A 70 14.54 -1.33 6.62
N LEU A 71 14.06 -1.83 7.77
CA LEU A 71 12.97 -2.81 7.80
C LEU A 71 11.68 -2.23 7.23
N LEU A 72 11.40 -0.95 7.52
CA LEU A 72 10.26 -0.25 6.94
C LEU A 72 10.32 -0.20 5.41
N CYS A 73 11.48 0.20 4.84
CA CYS A 73 11.66 0.26 3.40
C CYS A 73 11.46 -1.13 2.75
N ARG A 74 12.04 -2.18 3.35
CA ARG A 74 11.82 -3.56 2.90
C ARG A 74 10.34 -3.94 2.92
N ASP A 75 9.64 -3.66 4.01
CA ASP A 75 8.23 -4.03 4.16
C ASP A 75 7.36 -3.30 3.12
N VAL A 76 7.63 -2.03 2.81
CA VAL A 76 6.94 -1.28 1.74
C VAL A 76 7.26 -1.85 0.35
N CYS A 77 8.52 -2.19 0.06
CA CYS A 77 8.89 -2.85 -1.19
C CYS A 77 8.20 -4.21 -1.35
N LEU A 78 8.06 -4.97 -0.27
CA LEU A 78 7.33 -6.25 -0.29
C LEU A 78 5.84 -6.04 -0.59
N ILE A 79 5.20 -5.04 0.03
CA ILE A 79 3.81 -4.70 -0.27
C ILE A 79 3.64 -4.35 -1.75
N LEU A 80 4.51 -3.50 -2.29
CA LEU A 80 4.50 -3.14 -3.71
C LEU A 80 4.67 -4.36 -4.62
N SER A 81 5.60 -5.25 -4.28
CA SER A 81 5.84 -6.48 -5.03
C SER A 81 4.61 -7.40 -5.01
N VAL A 82 4.01 -7.63 -3.85
CA VAL A 82 2.80 -8.45 -3.72
C VAL A 82 1.63 -7.85 -4.49
N CYS A 83 1.40 -6.54 -4.38
CA CYS A 83 0.36 -5.85 -5.15
C CYS A 83 0.63 -5.96 -6.65
N GLY A 84 1.89 -5.79 -7.08
CA GLY A 84 2.29 -5.95 -8.48
C GLY A 84 2.04 -7.35 -9.02
N VAL A 85 2.34 -8.40 -8.25
CA VAL A 85 2.05 -9.79 -8.61
C VAL A 85 0.54 -10.03 -8.73
N ILE A 86 -0.26 -9.52 -7.79
CA ILE A 86 -1.73 -9.63 -7.84
C ILE A 86 -2.27 -8.93 -9.09
N ILE A 87 -1.83 -7.70 -9.36
CA ILE A 87 -2.25 -6.95 -10.56
C ILE A 87 -1.86 -7.70 -11.83
N TYR A 88 -0.64 -8.25 -11.90
CA TYR A 88 -0.21 -9.00 -13.07
C TYR A 88 -1.00 -10.31 -13.26
N ALA A 89 -1.29 -11.03 -12.18
CA ALA A 89 -1.97 -12.32 -12.24
C ALA A 89 -3.49 -12.21 -12.44
N LEU A 90 -4.11 -11.13 -11.95
CA LEU A 90 -5.56 -10.96 -11.92
C LEU A 90 -6.05 -9.73 -12.71
N GLY A 91 -5.15 -8.99 -13.38
CA GLY A 91 -5.49 -7.75 -14.08
C GLY A 91 -6.45 -7.91 -15.26
N ASP A 92 -6.60 -9.14 -15.78
CA ASP A 92 -7.52 -9.47 -16.88
C ASP A 92 -8.93 -9.90 -16.41
N VAL A 93 -9.17 -9.97 -15.09
CA VAL A 93 -10.48 -10.31 -14.49
C VAL A 93 -11.38 -9.07 -14.40
#